data_AF-A0A212CUL6-F1
#
_entry.id   AF-A0A212CUL6-F1
#
_cell.length_a   1.000
_cell.length_b   1.000
_cell.length_c   1.000
_cell.angle_alpha   90.00
_cell.angle_beta   90.00
_cell.angle_gamma   90.00
#
_symmetry.space_group_name_H-M   'P 1'
#
loop_
_entity.id
_entity.type
_entity.pdbx_description
1 polymer ?
#
loop_
_entity_poly.entity_id
_entity_poly.type
_entity_poly.pdbx_seq_one_letter_code
_entity_poly.pdbx_strand_id
1 'polypeptide(L)'
;MEHTLRIPEVGVSKFHAEIYFDHDLQSYVLVDQGSQNGTVVNGKQILQPKTKCDPYVLEHGDEVKIGETVLSFHIHPGSDTCDGCEPGQVRAHLRLDKKDELFGM
;
A
#
# COMPACT_ATOMS: atom_id res chain seq x y z
N MET A 1 12.67 -13.88 -9.20
CA MET A 1 12.01 -12.64 -8.75
C MET A 1 11.37 -12.94 -7.42
N GLU A 2 11.80 -12.24 -6.38
CA GLU A 2 11.30 -12.40 -5.01
C GLU A 2 10.21 -11.36 -4.74
N HIS A 3 9.22 -11.71 -3.93
CA HIS A 3 8.18 -10.77 -3.51
C HIS A 3 8.64 -10.03 -2.25
N THR A 4 8.75 -8.70 -2.32
CA THR A 4 9.07 -7.87 -1.14
C THR A 4 7.97 -7.94 -0.08
N LEU A 5 6.71 -7.89 -0.51
CA LEU A 5 5.53 -7.98 0.35
C LEU A 5 4.62 -9.10 -0.15
N ARG A 6 4.13 -9.92 0.79
CA ARG A 6 3.22 -11.04 0.50
C ARG A 6 1.93 -10.85 1.27
N ILE A 7 0.83 -10.73 0.55
CA ILE A 7 -0.51 -10.61 1.11
C ILE A 7 -1.19 -11.99 0.95
N PRO A 8 -1.51 -12.72 2.04
CA PRO A 8 -2.01 -14.09 1.99
C PRO A 8 -3.52 -14.14 1.72
N GLU A 9 -3.98 -13.47 0.67
CA GLU A 9 -5.39 -13.39 0.30
C GLU A 9 -5.66 -14.05 -1.05
N VAL A 10 -6.77 -14.77 -1.16
CA VAL A 10 -7.19 -15.40 -2.44
C VAL A 10 -7.44 -14.35 -3.52
N GLY A 11 -7.89 -13.16 -3.13
CA GLY A 11 -8.13 -12.04 -4.03
C GLY A 11 -6.86 -11.36 -4.57
N VAL A 12 -5.68 -11.78 -4.13
CA VAL A 12 -4.40 -11.16 -4.53
C VAL A 12 -3.66 -12.06 -5.51
N SER A 13 -3.43 -11.55 -6.72
CA SER A 13 -2.65 -12.24 -7.74
C SER A 13 -1.19 -12.44 -7.32
N LYS A 14 -0.53 -13.51 -7.81
CA LYS A 14 0.87 -13.82 -7.47
C LYS A 14 1.80 -12.62 -7.69
N PHE A 15 1.67 -11.95 -8.82
CA PHE A 15 2.31 -10.67 -9.11
C PHE A 15 1.19 -9.64 -9.31
N HIS A 16 0.82 -8.95 -8.23
CA HIS A 16 -0.32 -8.04 -8.25
C HIS A 16 0.09 -6.63 -8.70
N ALA A 17 1.03 -6.04 -7.97
CA ALA A 17 1.53 -4.70 -8.25
C ALA A 17 3.03 -4.65 -7.99
N GLU A 18 3.69 -3.73 -8.68
CA GLU A 18 5.08 -3.36 -8.48
C GLU A 18 5.13 -1.90 -8.05
N ILE A 19 6.04 -1.59 -7.12
CA ILE A 19 6.26 -0.23 -6.65
C ILE A 19 7.75 0.05 -6.77
N TYR A 20 8.10 1.15 -7.41
CA TYR A 20 9.48 1.58 -7.58
C TYR A 20 9.59 3.10 -7.51
N PHE A 21 10.79 3.60 -7.24
CA PHE A 21 11.07 5.03 -7.30
C PHE A 21 11.47 5.40 -8.72
N ASP A 22 10.73 6.33 -9.33
CA ASP A 22 11.04 6.86 -10.64
C ASP A 22 11.96 8.09 -10.49
N HIS A 23 13.19 7.97 -11.01
CA HIS A 23 14.21 9.00 -10.85
C HIS A 23 13.96 10.23 -11.73
N ASP A 24 13.23 10.10 -12.84
CA ASP A 24 12.89 11.21 -13.72
C ASP A 24 11.74 12.04 -13.10
N LEU A 25 10.75 11.37 -12.51
CA LEU A 25 9.63 12.00 -11.80
C LEU A 25 9.94 12.38 -10.35
N GLN A 26 11.06 11.90 -9.80
CA GLN A 26 11.42 12.03 -8.38
C GLN A 26 10.31 11.57 -7.43
N SER A 27 9.57 10.52 -7.83
CA SER A 27 8.35 10.10 -7.15
C SER A 27 8.25 8.58 -7.07
N TYR A 28 7.54 8.07 -6.07
CA TYR A 28 7.19 6.64 -6.04
C TYR A 28 6.05 6.38 -7.01
N VAL A 29 6.16 5.28 -7.74
CA VAL A 29 5.20 4.88 -8.76
C VAL A 29 4.71 3.48 -8.46
N LEU A 30 3.40 3.28 -8.49
CA LEU A 30 2.75 1.99 -8.42
C LEU A 30 2.26 1.58 -9.80
N VAL A 31 2.54 0.33 -10.16
CA VAL A 31 2.08 -0.27 -11.40
C VAL A 31 1.39 -1.59 -11.12
N ASP A 32 0.10 -1.68 -11.43
CA ASP A 32 -0.62 -2.94 -11.39
C ASP A 32 -0.20 -3.81 -12.59
N GLN A 33 0.14 -5.07 -12.30
CA GLN A 33 0.70 -6.04 -13.24
C GLN A 33 -0.38 -6.87 -13.95
N GLY A 34 -1.61 -6.36 -14.04
CA GLY A 34 -2.74 -7.06 -14.64
C GLY A 34 -3.42 -8.01 -13.66
N SER A 35 -3.54 -7.59 -12.41
CA SER A 35 -4.15 -8.37 -11.34
C SER A 35 -5.63 -8.71 -11.64
N GLN A 36 -6.10 -9.84 -11.11
CA GLN A 36 -7.46 -10.33 -11.41
C GLN A 36 -8.56 -9.41 -10.86
N ASN A 37 -8.36 -8.88 -9.65
CA ASN A 37 -9.34 -8.02 -8.97
C ASN A 37 -9.04 -6.52 -9.12
N GLY A 38 -7.87 -6.19 -9.67
CA GLY A 38 -7.40 -4.82 -9.78
C GLY A 38 -6.88 -4.25 -8.47
N THR A 39 -6.21 -3.11 -8.62
CA THR A 39 -5.79 -2.24 -7.53
C THR A 39 -6.70 -1.01 -7.47
N VAL A 40 -7.06 -0.58 -6.26
CA VAL A 40 -7.86 0.64 -6.01
C VAL A 40 -7.01 1.60 -5.18
N VAL A 41 -6.88 2.85 -5.62
CA VAL A 41 -6.15 3.89 -4.89
C VAL A 41 -7.10 5.02 -4.53
N ASN A 42 -7.18 5.40 -3.25
CA ASN A 42 -8.08 6.45 -2.74
C ASN A 42 -9.54 6.27 -3.21
N GLY A 43 -10.02 5.02 -3.24
CA GLY A 43 -11.35 4.67 -3.72
C GLY A 43 -11.51 4.66 -5.26
N LYS A 44 -10.49 5.05 -6.03
CA LYS A 44 -10.48 4.99 -7.49
C LYS A 44 -9.75 3.75 -8.00
N GLN A 45 -10.44 2.91 -8.76
CA GLN A 45 -9.81 1.76 -9.39
C GLN A 45 -8.84 2.25 -10.48
N ILE A 46 -7.56 1.90 -10.35
CA ILE A 46 -6.52 2.27 -11.32
C ILE A 46 -6.38 1.24 -12.43
N LEU A 47 -6.85 0.01 -12.22
CA LEU A 47 -6.81 -1.03 -13.25
C LEU A 47 -7.79 -0.76 -14.41
N GLN A 48 -7.29 -0.87 -15.65
CA GLN A 48 -8.11 -1.26 -16.80
C GLN A 48 -7.92 -2.78 -17.02
N PRO A 49 -8.99 -3.59 -16.98
CA PRO A 49 -8.85 -5.05 -17.02
C PRO A 49 -8.09 -5.53 -18.26
N LYS A 50 -7.13 -6.44 -18.05
CA LYS A 50 -6.33 -7.19 -19.05
C LYS A 50 -5.16 -6.45 -19.73
N THR A 51 -4.78 -5.27 -19.26
CA THR A 51 -3.56 -4.59 -19.70
C THR A 51 -2.77 -4.12 -18.48
N LYS A 52 -1.44 -4.11 -18.57
CA LYS A 52 -0.59 -3.44 -17.56
C LYS A 52 -1.11 -2.00 -17.39
N CYS A 53 -1.36 -1.60 -16.16
CA CYS A 53 -1.90 -0.27 -15.87
C CYS A 53 -0.85 0.80 -16.19
N ASP A 54 -1.32 2.00 -16.55
CA ASP A 54 -0.46 3.18 -16.57
C ASP A 54 0.13 3.42 -15.17
N PRO A 55 1.40 3.87 -15.09
CA PRO A 55 2.02 4.17 -13.81
C PRO A 55 1.21 5.19 -13.01
N TYR A 56 0.86 4.82 -11.78
CA TYR A 56 0.20 5.71 -10.83
C TYR A 56 1.24 6.31 -9.89
N VAL A 57 1.34 7.65 -9.86
CA VAL A 57 2.24 8.36 -8.94
C VAL A 57 1.64 8.33 -7.54
N LEU A 58 2.35 7.71 -6.60
CA LEU A 58 1.93 7.64 -5.20
C LEU A 58 2.29 8.93 -4.47
N GLU A 59 1.31 9.43 -3.70
CA GLU A 59 1.47 10.59 -2.85
C GLU A 59 1.46 10.22 -1.35
N HIS A 60 1.94 11.13 -0.51
CA HIS A 60 1.88 10.94 0.93
C HIS A 60 0.43 10.86 1.41
N GLY A 61 0.10 9.77 2.11
CA GLY A 61 -1.25 9.51 2.63
C GLY A 61 -2.12 8.68 1.71
N ASP A 62 -1.63 8.25 0.55
CA ASP A 62 -2.40 7.41 -0.37
C ASP A 62 -2.80 6.07 0.26
N GLU A 63 -4.06 5.70 0.07
CA GLU A 63 -4.60 4.42 0.50
C GLU A 63 -4.78 3.50 -0.70
N VAL A 64 -4.00 2.43 -0.76
CA VAL A 64 -4.04 1.43 -1.83
C VAL A 64 -4.69 0.16 -1.32
N LYS A 65 -5.83 -0.18 -1.89
CA LYS A 65 -6.52 -1.44 -1.64
C LYS A 65 -6.16 -2.48 -2.69
N ILE A 66 -5.70 -3.63 -2.21
CA ILE A 66 -5.29 -4.80 -2.98
C ILE A 66 -6.06 -5.99 -2.39
N GLY A 67 -7.03 -6.53 -3.13
CA GLY A 67 -7.94 -7.53 -2.57
C GLY A 67 -8.81 -6.92 -1.47
N GLU A 68 -8.72 -7.46 -0.25
CA GLU A 68 -9.41 -6.91 0.93
C GLU A 68 -8.47 -6.11 1.83
N THR A 69 -7.15 -6.27 1.64
CA THR A 69 -6.12 -5.52 2.35
C THR A 69 -6.03 -4.07 1.86
N VAL A 70 -6.01 -3.13 2.80
CA VAL A 70 -5.73 -1.70 2.55
C VAL A 70 -4.35 -1.37 3.09
N LEU A 71 -3.51 -0.79 2.24
CA LEU A 71 -2.15 -0.34 2.56
C LEU A 71 -2.12 1.18 2.52
N SER A 72 -1.70 1.81 3.61
CA SER A 72 -1.49 3.26 3.65
C SER A 72 -0.02 3.59 3.36
N PHE A 73 0.20 4.49 2.41
CA PHE A 73 1.53 4.91 1.97
C PHE A 73 1.94 6.21 2.64
N HIS A 74 3.05 6.15 3.37
CA HIS A 74 3.67 7.31 4.00
C HIS A 74 5.02 7.58 3.36
N ILE A 75 5.08 8.62 2.53
CA ILE A 75 6.28 9.04 1.80
C ILE A 75 6.83 10.31 2.45
N HIS A 76 8.13 10.32 2.78
CA HIS A 76 8.79 11.45 3.43
C HIS A 76 10.17 11.72 2.80
N PRO A 77 10.54 12.98 2.57
CA PRO A 77 11.91 13.34 2.21
C PRO A 77 12.82 13.26 3.44
N GLY A 78 14.03 12.72 3.27
CA GLY A 78 15.06 12.73 4.30
C GLY A 78 14.64 12.05 5.62
N SER A 79 14.55 12.85 6.69
CA SER A 79 14.19 12.41 8.05
C SER A 79 12.87 12.99 8.54
N ASP A 80 12.06 13.55 7.64
CA ASP A 80 10.74 14.06 7.98
C ASP A 80 9.79 12.90 8.34
N THR A 81 8.79 13.19 9.17
CA THR A 81 7.75 12.25 9.60
C THR A 81 6.43 12.99 9.73
N CYS A 82 5.30 12.37 9.35
CA CYS A 82 3.98 12.87 9.71
C CYS A 82 3.50 12.31 11.05
N ASP A 83 2.38 12.82 11.54
CA ASP A 83 1.74 12.37 12.79
C ASP A 83 1.52 10.85 12.84
N GLY A 84 1.28 10.22 11.68
CA GLY A 84 1.11 8.76 11.56
C GLY A 84 2.42 7.96 11.61
N CYS A 85 3.56 8.59 11.33
CA CYS A 85 4.88 7.95 11.31
C CYS A 85 5.75 8.29 12.51
N GLU A 86 5.33 9.25 13.34
CA GLU A 86 6.04 9.56 14.57
C GLU A 86 6.15 8.31 15.46
N PRO A 87 7.36 7.94 15.90
CA PRO A 87 7.56 6.69 16.64
C PRO A 87 6.80 6.64 17.97
N GLY A 88 6.46 7.79 18.54
CA GLY A 88 5.59 7.88 19.72
C GLY A 88 4.14 7.45 19.41
N GLN A 89 3.62 7.82 18.24
CA GLN A 89 2.24 7.57 17.81
C GLN A 89 2.06 6.13 17.31
N VAL A 90 2.99 5.63 16.49
CA VAL A 90 2.97 4.23 16.00
C VAL A 90 2.99 3.23 17.15
N ARG A 91 3.83 3.48 18.16
CA ARG A 91 3.91 2.61 19.36
C ARG A 91 2.66 2.68 20.23
N ALA A 92 1.94 3.79 20.22
CA ALA A 92 0.67 3.92 20.92
C ALA A 92 -0.43 3.13 20.20
N HIS A 93 -0.54 3.26 18.87
CA HIS A 93 -1.51 2.53 18.05
C HIS A 93 -1.33 1.01 18.15
N LEU A 94 -0.10 0.50 17.98
CA LEU A 94 0.18 -0.95 18.08
C LEU A 94 -0.13 -1.56 19.46
N ARG A 95 -0.12 -0.74 20.53
CA ARG A 95 -0.49 -1.20 21.88
C ARG A 95 -2.01 -1.25 22.09
N LEU A 96 -2.78 -0.49 21.32
CA LEU A 96 -4.24 -0.45 21.42
C LEU A 96 -4.87 -1.65 20.72
N ASP A 97 -4.39 -2.03 19.52
CA ASP A 97 -4.82 -3.27 18.83
C ASP A 97 -4.65 -4.51 19.71
N LYS A 98 -3.54 -4.60 20.44
CA LYS A 98 -3.25 -5.72 21.34
C LYS A 98 -4.20 -5.84 22.55
N LYS A 99 -4.90 -4.76 22.89
CA LYS A 99 -5.89 -4.76 23.98
C LYS A 99 -7.26 -5.25 23.51
N ASP A 100 -7.60 -5.03 22.24
CA ASP A 100 -8.86 -5.49 21.66
C ASP A 100 -8.86 -7.02 21.48
N GLU A 101 -7.73 -7.59 21.07
CA GLU A 101 -7.55 -9.06 20.98
C GLU A 101 -7.64 -9.77 22.34
N LEU A 102 -7.37 -9.08 23.46
CA LEU A 102 -7.39 -9.65 24.81
C LEU A 102 -8.76 -9.53 25.49
N PHE A 103 -9.65 -8.67 25.00
CA PHE A 103 -11.00 -8.45 25.55
C PHE A 103 -12.11 -9.13 24.75
N GLY A 104 -11.77 -9.77 23.62
CA GLY A 104 -12.68 -10.55 22.77
C GLY A 104 -12.73 -12.06 23.05
N MET A 105 -12.20 -12.55 24.19
CA MET A 105 -12.34 -13.95 24.65
C MET A 105 -13.33 -14.08 25.80
#